data_AF-A0A2G1WAP2-F1
#
_entry.id   AF-A0A2G1WAP2-F1
#
_cell.length_a   1.000
_cell.length_b   1.000
_cell.length_c   1.000
_cell.angle_alpha   90.00
_cell.angle_beta   90.00
_cell.angle_gamma   90.00
#
_symmetry.space_group_name_H-M   'P 1'
#
loop_
_entity.id
_entity.type
_entity.pdbx_description
1 polymer ?
#
loop_
_entity_poly.entity_id
_entity_poly.type
_entity_poly.pdbx_seq_one_letter_code
_entity_poly.pdbx_strand_id
1 'polypeptide(L)'
;MTNRKQIDQLTAADLVASPVWEFASDEEGNEGQDECTVRPSTQRGQVNATAGMFVVSATFTLADGSTAVGYVTPPCESDDDLGVTQPVIVTDGGQIMFWWGVLEPTRDWMDSAYRLLGRNADDVFPIRFLSNLDSTDGPISGVNPGFMQMGDHGINWIR
;
A
#
# COMPACT_ATOMS: atom_id res chain seq x y z
N MET A 1 -6.60 -6.33 24.50
CA MET A 1 -7.28 -6.49 23.20
C MET A 1 -6.21 -6.41 22.14
N THR A 2 -5.97 -7.54 21.47
CA THR A 2 -4.94 -7.70 20.44
C THR A 2 -5.51 -7.18 19.12
N ASN A 3 -5.22 -5.92 18.77
CA ASN A 3 -5.60 -5.32 17.47
C ASN A 3 -4.73 -5.88 16.32
N ARG A 4 -4.56 -7.20 16.21
CA ARG A 4 -3.81 -7.83 15.11
C ARG A 4 -4.78 -8.07 13.96
N LYS A 5 -4.31 -7.86 12.74
CA LYS A 5 -5.05 -8.12 11.51
C LYS A 5 -4.11 -8.68 10.46
N GLN A 6 -4.65 -9.44 9.52
CA GLN A 6 -3.93 -9.70 8.29
C GLN A 6 -3.86 -8.41 7.48
N ILE A 7 -2.74 -8.15 6.80
CA ILE A 7 -2.54 -6.89 6.06
C ILE A 7 -3.63 -6.67 4.99
N ASP A 8 -4.07 -7.75 4.33
CA ASP A 8 -5.15 -7.74 3.34
C ASP A 8 -6.55 -7.51 3.93
N GLN A 9 -6.67 -7.53 5.26
CA GLN A 9 -7.90 -7.25 6.02
C GLN A 9 -7.93 -5.83 6.62
N LEU A 10 -6.88 -5.03 6.42
CA LEU A 10 -6.92 -3.62 6.82
C LEU A 10 -8.00 -2.88 6.04
N THR A 11 -8.83 -2.13 6.77
CA THR A 11 -9.88 -1.28 6.21
C THR A 11 -9.45 0.18 6.21
N ALA A 12 -10.14 1.03 5.45
CA ALA A 12 -9.92 2.48 5.50
C ALA A 12 -10.12 3.04 6.93
N ALA A 13 -11.06 2.49 7.70
CA ALA A 13 -11.31 2.92 9.07
C ALA A 13 -10.12 2.58 10.00
N ASP A 14 -9.46 1.45 9.79
CA ASP A 14 -8.26 1.05 10.53
C ASP A 14 -7.10 2.01 10.27
N LEU A 15 -6.90 2.39 9.00
CA LEU A 15 -5.84 3.31 8.56
C LEU A 15 -6.07 4.75 9.04
N VAL A 16 -7.33 5.16 9.19
CA VAL A 16 -7.70 6.44 9.81
C VAL A 16 -7.51 6.40 11.33
N ALA A 17 -7.88 5.30 11.99
CA ALA A 17 -7.72 5.15 13.43
C ALA A 17 -6.25 4.98 13.85
N SER A 18 -5.43 4.40 12.98
CA SER A 18 -4.00 4.18 13.21
C SER A 18 -3.25 4.36 11.89
N PRO A 19 -2.50 5.47 11.73
CA PRO A 19 -1.85 5.80 10.46
C PRO A 19 -0.59 4.97 10.18
N VAL A 20 -0.09 4.20 11.15
CA VAL A 20 1.07 3.33 10.98
C VAL A 20 0.75 1.95 11.55
N TRP A 21 1.02 0.93 10.75
CA TRP A 21 0.93 -0.47 11.13
C TRP A 21 2.29 -1.13 10.94
N GLU A 22 2.64 -2.02 11.87
CA GLU A 22 3.90 -2.76 11.89
C GLU A 22 3.60 -4.24 11.65
N PHE A 23 4.43 -4.91 10.86
CA PHE A 23 4.40 -6.37 10.76
C PHE A 23 4.84 -7.00 12.08
N ALA A 24 4.00 -7.87 12.63
CA ALA A 24 4.22 -8.53 13.91
C ALA A 24 5.10 -9.77 13.75
N SER A 25 6.26 -9.64 13.08
CA SER A 25 7.16 -10.76 12.80
C SER A 25 7.72 -11.43 14.08
N ASP A 26 7.70 -10.72 15.21
CA ASP A 26 8.02 -11.26 16.53
C ASP A 26 6.92 -12.17 17.11
N GLU A 27 5.75 -12.25 16.46
CA GLU A 27 4.56 -12.98 16.91
C GLU A 27 4.12 -14.12 15.97
N GLU A 28 4.85 -14.41 14.88
CA GLU A 28 4.50 -15.42 13.86
C GLU A 28 4.30 -16.85 14.41
N GLY A 29 4.88 -17.17 15.57
CA GLY A 29 4.71 -18.48 16.23
C GLY A 29 3.35 -18.67 16.93
N ASN A 30 2.48 -17.66 16.94
CA ASN A 30 1.17 -17.71 17.60
C ASN A 30 0.08 -18.23 16.66
N GLU A 31 -0.92 -18.92 17.22
CA GLU A 31 -2.05 -19.44 16.43
C GLU A 31 -2.79 -18.31 15.68
N GLY A 32 -2.90 -18.45 14.35
CA GLY A 32 -3.56 -17.49 13.47
C GLY A 32 -2.73 -16.28 13.07
N GLN A 33 -1.43 -16.27 13.38
CA GLN A 33 -0.48 -15.23 12.95
C GLN A 33 0.56 -15.83 12.00
N ASP A 34 1.00 -15.02 11.05
CA ASP A 34 1.93 -15.35 9.97
C ASP A 34 2.68 -14.09 9.52
N GLU A 35 3.47 -14.20 8.45
CA GLU A 35 4.29 -13.12 7.89
C GLU A 35 3.47 -11.90 7.40
N CYS A 36 2.15 -12.05 7.28
CA CYS A 36 1.22 -11.01 6.84
C CYS A 36 0.46 -10.35 8.00
N THR A 37 0.73 -10.78 9.23
CA THR A 37 0.08 -10.23 10.42
C THR A 37 0.65 -8.88 10.80
N VAL A 38 -0.22 -7.88 10.95
CA VAL A 38 0.12 -6.51 11.33
C VAL A 38 -0.58 -6.06 12.61
N ARG A 39 0.05 -5.12 13.32
CA ARG A 39 -0.48 -4.46 14.52
C ARG A 39 -0.30 -2.94 14.43
N PRO A 40 -1.14 -2.13 15.10
CA PRO A 40 -0.93 -0.68 15.15
C PRO A 40 0.43 -0.36 15.77
N SER A 41 1.22 0.46 15.09
CA SER A 41 2.53 0.88 15.56
C SER A 41 2.41 1.94 16.66
N THR A 42 3.41 2.01 17.54
CA THR A 42 3.57 3.07 18.53
C THR A 42 4.29 4.30 17.97
N GLN A 43 4.84 4.22 16.75
CA GLN A 43 5.49 5.36 16.11
C GLN A 43 4.50 6.51 15.86
N ARG A 44 4.95 7.74 16.05
CA ARG A 44 4.14 8.96 15.96
C ARG A 44 4.96 10.06 15.29
N GLY A 45 4.31 10.91 14.49
CA GLY A 45 4.92 12.03 13.78
C GLY A 45 5.72 11.60 12.56
N GLN A 46 6.72 10.72 12.73
CA GLN A 46 7.52 10.16 11.65
C GLN A 46 7.61 8.64 11.78
N VAL A 47 7.75 7.96 10.64
CA VAL A 47 8.07 6.54 10.57
C VAL A 47 9.58 6.35 10.35
N ASN A 48 10.22 5.56 11.22
CA ASN A 48 11.58 5.10 11.01
C ASN A 48 11.54 3.71 10.37
N ALA A 49 11.74 3.66 9.06
CA ALA A 49 11.75 2.43 8.27
C ALA A 49 12.89 1.46 8.65
N THR A 50 13.95 1.93 9.31
CA THR A 50 15.03 1.05 9.78
C THR A 50 14.71 0.34 11.08
N ALA A 51 13.62 0.73 11.77
CA ALA A 51 13.24 0.17 13.07
C ALA A 51 12.40 -1.10 12.97
N GLY A 52 11.93 -1.46 11.78
CA GLY A 52 11.01 -2.58 11.53
C GLY A 52 10.35 -2.46 10.16
N MET A 53 9.46 -3.40 9.85
CA MET A 53 8.64 -3.33 8.63
C MET A 53 7.31 -2.67 8.95
N PHE A 54 6.97 -1.62 8.19
CA PHE A 54 5.77 -0.83 8.42
C PHE A 54 4.97 -0.65 7.13
N VAL A 55 3.69 -0.34 7.30
CA VAL A 55 2.89 0.35 6.29
C VAL A 55 2.31 1.62 6.89
N VAL A 56 2.27 2.67 6.09
CA VAL A 56 1.79 3.99 6.49
C VAL A 56 0.59 4.36 5.65
N SER A 57 -0.46 4.85 6.32
CA SER A 57 -1.65 5.31 5.63
C SER A 57 -1.31 6.46 4.68
N ALA A 58 -1.92 6.45 3.51
CA ALA A 58 -1.66 7.41 2.45
C ALA A 58 -2.98 7.85 1.81
N THR A 59 -2.96 9.08 1.31
CA THR A 59 -4.03 9.62 0.49
C THR A 59 -3.63 9.49 -0.97
N PHE A 60 -4.52 8.92 -1.76
CA PHE A 60 -4.37 8.73 -3.19
C PHE A 60 -5.28 9.70 -3.93
N THR A 61 -4.78 10.36 -4.97
CA THR A 61 -5.55 11.19 -5.90
C THR A 61 -5.53 10.51 -7.27
N LEU A 62 -6.70 10.12 -7.75
CA LEU A 62 -6.88 9.50 -9.06
C LEU A 62 -6.84 10.56 -10.18
N ALA A 63 -6.79 10.11 -11.43
CA ALA A 63 -6.74 11.01 -12.58
C ALA A 63 -8.01 11.87 -12.75
N ASP A 64 -9.17 11.34 -12.36
CA ASP A 64 -10.44 12.08 -12.33
C ASP A 64 -10.51 13.14 -11.20
N GLY A 65 -9.46 13.22 -10.36
CA GLY A 65 -9.36 14.14 -9.23
C GLY A 65 -10.03 13.66 -7.95
N SER A 66 -10.67 12.48 -7.96
CA SER A 66 -11.21 11.86 -6.75
C SER A 66 -10.10 11.33 -5.84
N THR A 67 -10.42 11.19 -4.55
CA THR A 67 -9.47 10.72 -3.53
C THR A 67 -9.83 9.34 -3.01
N ALA A 68 -8.82 8.52 -2.73
CA ALA A 68 -8.95 7.23 -2.08
C ALA A 68 -7.99 7.11 -0.88
N VAL A 69 -8.32 6.23 0.06
CA VAL A 69 -7.46 5.88 1.20
C VAL A 69 -6.73 4.59 0.88
N GLY A 70 -5.49 4.51 1.32
CA GLY A 70 -4.69 3.31 1.20
C GLY A 70 -3.48 3.35 2.09
N TYR A 71 -2.47 2.57 1.75
CA TYR A 71 -1.19 2.58 2.44
C TYR A 71 -0.03 2.39 1.47
N VAL A 72 1.16 2.75 1.96
CA VAL A 72 2.45 2.55 1.29
C VAL A 72 3.45 1.98 2.28
N THR A 73 4.44 1.25 1.78
CA THR A 73 5.59 0.79 2.55
C THR A 73 6.63 1.92 2.61
N PRO A 74 7.08 2.36 3.80
CA PRO A 74 8.16 3.32 3.91
C PRO A 74 9.47 2.73 3.36
N PRO A 75 10.19 3.45 2.50
CA PRO A 75 11.48 2.98 2.01
C PRO A 75 12.52 3.10 3.14
N CYS A 76 13.42 2.11 3.24
CA CYS A 76 14.48 2.04 4.27
C CYS A 76 15.66 3.00 3.97
N GLU A 77 15.75 3.45 2.73
CA GLU A 77 16.70 4.45 2.23
C GLU A 77 15.93 5.43 1.33
N SER A 78 16.60 6.42 0.74
CA SER A 78 15.99 7.34 -0.23
C SER A 78 15.71 6.69 -1.60
N ASP A 79 15.30 5.42 -1.60
CA ASP A 79 14.82 4.67 -2.75
C ASP A 79 13.28 4.69 -2.78
N ASP A 80 12.74 5.74 -3.41
CA ASP A 80 11.30 5.95 -3.55
C ASP A 80 10.68 5.14 -4.71
N ASP A 81 11.35 4.08 -5.18
CA ASP A 81 10.83 3.21 -6.24
C ASP A 81 9.45 2.64 -5.83
N LEU A 82 8.54 2.55 -6.79
CA LEU A 82 7.21 2.00 -6.59
C LEU A 82 7.21 0.49 -6.32
N GLY A 83 8.28 -0.22 -6.69
CA GLY A 83 8.56 -1.58 -6.26
C GLY A 83 8.92 -1.70 -4.77
N VAL A 84 9.39 -0.61 -4.16
CA VAL A 84 9.68 -0.51 -2.71
C VAL A 84 8.47 0.00 -1.95
N THR A 85 7.88 1.11 -2.39
CA THR A 85 6.76 1.75 -1.70
C THR A 85 5.43 1.01 -1.85
N GLN A 86 5.31 0.14 -2.88
CA GLN A 86 4.22 -0.83 -3.07
C GLN A 86 2.84 -0.28 -2.70
N PRO A 87 2.35 0.77 -3.39
CA PRO A 87 1.08 1.39 -3.05
C PRO A 87 -0.08 0.40 -3.11
N VAL A 88 -1.00 0.53 -2.16
CA VAL A 88 -2.25 -0.22 -2.09
C VAL A 88 -3.40 0.73 -1.79
N ILE A 89 -4.49 0.67 -2.57
CA ILE A 89 -5.75 1.35 -2.24
C ILE A 89 -6.67 0.38 -1.51
N VAL A 90 -7.34 0.87 -0.46
CA VAL A 90 -8.30 0.09 0.33
C VAL A 90 -9.72 0.58 0.04
N THR A 91 -10.61 -0.34 -0.30
CA THR A 91 -12.05 -0.10 -0.51
C THR A 91 -12.88 -0.96 0.43
N ASP A 92 -14.18 -0.65 0.56
CA ASP A 92 -15.11 -1.49 1.33
C ASP A 92 -15.27 -2.91 0.75
N GLY A 93 -14.96 -3.09 -0.54
CA GLY A 93 -15.04 -4.38 -1.23
C GLY A 93 -13.72 -5.16 -1.28
N GLY A 94 -12.62 -4.61 -0.74
CA GLY A 94 -11.30 -5.22 -0.75
C GLY A 94 -10.18 -4.24 -1.11
N GLN A 95 -8.96 -4.77 -1.22
CA GLN A 95 -7.76 -4.01 -1.49
C GLN A 95 -7.30 -4.17 -2.94
N ILE A 96 -6.68 -3.12 -3.47
CA ILE A 96 -6.14 -3.05 -4.82
C ILE A 96 -4.64 -2.80 -4.70
N MET A 97 -3.85 -3.85 -4.90
CA MET A 97 -2.41 -3.76 -4.98
C MET A 97 -1.97 -3.39 -6.40
N PHE A 98 -0.96 -2.54 -6.52
CA PHE A 98 -0.41 -2.18 -7.83
C PHE A 98 0.88 -2.91 -8.16
N TRP A 99 1.61 -3.44 -7.18
CA TRP A 99 2.84 -4.21 -7.37
C TRP A 99 2.57 -5.71 -7.45
N TRP A 100 2.97 -6.36 -8.55
CA TRP A 100 2.78 -7.79 -8.80
C TRP A 100 4.07 -8.62 -8.78
N GLY A 101 5.21 -8.01 -8.44
CA GLY A 101 6.50 -8.70 -8.49
C GLY A 101 6.77 -9.22 -9.90
N VAL A 102 7.28 -10.46 -10.01
CA VAL A 102 7.55 -11.10 -11.32
C VAL A 102 6.29 -11.51 -12.09
N LEU A 103 5.12 -11.48 -11.45
CA LEU A 103 3.87 -11.93 -12.07
C LEU A 103 3.20 -10.79 -12.83
N GLU A 104 2.46 -11.15 -13.88
CA GLU A 104 1.60 -10.21 -14.60
C GLU A 104 0.17 -10.27 -14.00
N PRO A 105 -0.48 -9.13 -13.68
CA PRO A 105 -1.89 -9.12 -13.34
C PRO A 105 -2.73 -9.68 -14.50
N THR A 106 -3.67 -10.55 -14.19
CA THR A 106 -4.61 -11.04 -15.20
C THR A 106 -5.64 -9.97 -15.54
N ARG A 107 -6.18 -10.01 -16.77
CA ARG A 107 -7.27 -9.11 -17.20
C ARG A 107 -8.48 -9.19 -16.27
N ASP A 108 -8.91 -10.39 -15.90
CA ASP A 108 -10.05 -10.59 -15.00
C ASP A 108 -9.84 -9.96 -13.62
N TRP A 109 -8.59 -9.98 -13.13
CA TRP A 109 -8.25 -9.32 -11.88
C TRP A 109 -8.29 -7.79 -12.06
N MET A 110 -7.71 -7.25 -13.12
CA MET A 110 -7.73 -5.80 -13.39
C MET A 110 -9.17 -5.29 -13.55
N ASP A 111 -10.03 -6.01 -14.27
CA ASP A 111 -11.45 -5.70 -14.38
C ASP A 111 -12.16 -5.72 -13.03
N SER A 112 -11.72 -6.58 -12.10
CA SER A 112 -12.22 -6.60 -10.72
C SER A 112 -11.74 -5.39 -9.92
N ALA A 113 -10.46 -5.00 -10.05
CA ALA A 113 -9.90 -3.82 -9.41
C ALA A 113 -10.61 -2.53 -9.89
N TYR A 114 -10.83 -2.39 -11.19
CA TYR A 114 -11.57 -1.27 -11.76
C TYR A 114 -13.04 -1.23 -11.29
N ARG A 115 -13.69 -2.39 -11.14
CA ARG A 115 -15.04 -2.48 -10.55
C ARG A 115 -15.07 -2.07 -9.08
N LEU A 116 -14.06 -2.44 -8.29
CA LEU A 116 -13.94 -2.02 -6.89
C LEU A 116 -13.78 -0.50 -6.75
N LEU A 117 -13.01 0.11 -7.65
CA LEU A 117 -12.88 1.57 -7.71
C LEU A 117 -14.17 2.21 -8.25
N GLY A 118 -14.87 1.52 -9.16
CA GLY A 118 -16.00 2.04 -9.92
C GLY A 118 -15.56 3.02 -11.02
N ARG A 119 -14.37 2.82 -11.58
CA ARG A 119 -13.70 3.70 -12.56
C ARG A 119 -13.02 2.84 -13.63
N ASN A 120 -12.81 3.40 -14.82
CA ASN A 120 -11.97 2.76 -15.84
C ASN A 120 -10.50 3.19 -15.67
N ALA A 121 -9.60 2.63 -16.49
CA ALA A 121 -8.17 2.92 -16.43
C ALA A 121 -7.82 4.42 -16.57
N ASP A 122 -8.50 5.16 -17.45
CA ASP A 122 -8.22 6.58 -17.73
C ASP A 122 -8.68 7.51 -16.60
N ASP A 123 -9.71 7.10 -15.85
CA ASP A 123 -10.17 7.81 -14.66
C ASP A 123 -9.28 7.52 -13.43
N VAL A 124 -8.59 6.37 -13.42
CA VAL A 124 -7.72 5.93 -12.32
C VAL A 124 -6.30 6.49 -12.46
N PHE A 125 -5.66 6.30 -13.62
CA PHE A 125 -4.24 6.58 -13.82
C PHE A 125 -3.97 7.87 -14.59
N PRO A 126 -2.93 8.66 -14.22
CA PRO A 126 -1.97 8.37 -13.16
C PRO A 126 -2.53 8.65 -11.76
N ILE A 127 -2.20 7.78 -10.82
CA ILE A 127 -2.51 7.97 -9.40
C ILE A 127 -1.35 8.73 -8.76
N ARG A 128 -1.65 9.78 -7.99
CA ARG A 128 -0.66 10.45 -7.13
C ARG A 128 -0.92 10.01 -5.70
N PHE A 129 0.12 9.78 -4.90
CA PHE A 129 -0.06 9.47 -3.49
C PHE A 129 0.89 10.27 -2.60
N LEU A 130 0.45 10.46 -1.35
CA LEU A 130 1.21 11.08 -0.28
C LEU A 130 0.87 10.35 1.03
N SER A 131 1.90 9.93 1.76
CA SER A 131 1.73 9.36 3.09
C SER A 131 1.22 10.41 4.08
N ASN A 132 0.40 9.96 5.02
CA ASN A 132 -0.15 10.81 6.08
C ASN A 132 0.83 11.01 7.24
N LEU A 133 1.92 10.25 7.26
CA LEU A 133 3.10 10.46 8.11
C LEU A 133 4.35 10.47 7.24
N ASP A 134 5.30 11.34 7.58
CA ASP A 134 6.60 11.40 6.92
C ASP A 134 7.49 10.21 7.37
N SER A 135 8.42 9.80 6.53
CA SER A 135 9.57 9.02 6.97
C SER A 135 10.59 9.92 7.67
N THR A 136 11.67 9.32 8.17
CA THR A 136 12.84 10.07 8.67
C THR A 136 13.47 10.95 7.60
N ASP A 137 13.30 10.61 6.33
CA ASP A 137 13.92 11.28 5.18
C ASP A 137 12.97 12.25 4.46
N GLY A 138 11.68 12.27 4.85
CA GLY A 138 10.69 13.20 4.34
C GLY A 138 9.35 12.55 3.99
N PRO A 139 8.46 13.25 3.27
CA PRO A 139 7.17 12.71 2.87
C PRO A 139 7.35 11.55 1.88
N ILE A 140 6.64 10.44 2.10
CA ILE A 140 6.62 9.31 1.17
C ILE A 140 5.56 9.62 0.11
N SER A 141 5.99 9.88 -1.11
CA SER A 141 5.08 10.31 -2.19
C SER A 141 5.51 9.76 -3.54
N GLY A 142 4.58 9.70 -4.48
CA GLY A 142 4.88 9.17 -5.81
C GLY A 142 3.74 9.34 -6.81
N VAL A 143 4.04 8.94 -8.04
CA VAL A 143 3.07 8.91 -9.15
C VAL A 143 3.07 7.51 -9.73
N ASN A 144 1.98 6.79 -9.54
CA ASN A 144 1.77 5.47 -10.09
C ASN A 144 1.01 5.54 -11.43
N PRO A 145 1.65 5.26 -12.58
CA PRO A 145 0.99 5.27 -13.88
C PRO A 145 0.27 3.96 -14.25
N GLY A 146 0.29 2.88 -13.45
CA GLY A 146 -0.37 1.63 -13.82
C GLY A 146 -0.23 0.48 -12.81
N PHE A 147 -0.64 -0.71 -13.19
CA PHE A 147 -0.19 -1.93 -12.50
C PHE A 147 1.26 -2.22 -12.90
N MET A 148 2.03 -2.74 -11.95
CA MET A 148 3.48 -2.89 -12.02
C MET A 148 3.88 -4.35 -11.99
N GLN A 149 4.69 -4.74 -12.95
CA GLN A 149 5.38 -6.03 -12.98
C GLN A 149 6.88 -5.79 -13.08
N MET A 150 7.66 -6.54 -12.31
CA MET A 150 9.10 -6.66 -12.46
C MET A 150 9.43 -7.45 -13.73
N GLY A 151 9.99 -6.77 -14.73
CA GLY A 151 10.55 -7.38 -15.94
C GLY A 151 12.08 -7.44 -15.89
N ASP A 152 12.66 -8.10 -16.90
CA ASP A 152 14.12 -8.31 -17.01
C ASP A 152 14.95 -7.01 -17.05
N HIS A 153 14.32 -5.89 -17.43
CA HIS A 153 14.98 -4.59 -17.65
C HIS A 153 14.35 -3.45 -16.81
N GLY A 154 13.59 -3.79 -15.77
CA GLY A 154 12.91 -2.82 -14.90
C GLY A 154 11.40 -3.04 -14.82
N ILE A 155 10.65 -2.01 -14.43
CA ILE A 155 9.19 -2.11 -14.22
C ILE A 155 8.44 -2.00 -15.56
N ASN A 156 7.62 -3.01 -15.84
CA ASN A 156 6.60 -2.98 -16.88
C ASN A 156 5.30 -2.40 -16.31
N TRP A 157 4.68 -1.52 -17.10
CA TRP A 157 3.43 -0.84 -16.74
C TRP A 157 2.25 -1.40 -17.53
N ILE A 158 1.18 -1.76 -16.83
CA ILE A 158 0.00 -2.41 -17.39
C ILE A 158 -1.24 -1.60 -17.00
N ARG A 159 -2.19 -1.46 -17.93
CA ARG A 159 -3.46 -0.75 -17.74
C ARG A 159 -4.61 -1.53 -18.35
#